data_AF-A0AA49JSN9-F1
#
_entry.id   AF-A0AA49JSN9-F1
#
_cell.length_a   1.000
_cell.length_b   1.000
_cell.length_c   1.000
_cell.angle_alpha   90.00
_cell.angle_beta   90.00
_cell.angle_gamma   90.00
#
_symmetry.space_group_name_H-M   'P 1'
#
loop_
_entity.id
_entity.type
_entity.pdbx_description
1 polymer ?
#
loop_
_entity_poly.entity_id
_entity_poly.type
_entity_poly.pdbx_seq_one_letter_code
_entity_poly.pdbx_strand_id
1 'polypeptide(L)'
;MTYVERPMRQAMAVVMALVMAAAPAAAQRSVSGQAVSLWNNPSTTRVIGAYDVPAGAEASGTIGVLNGPAVIAGTLRGTLVAINADVRLVSGARITGDVIVVGGSVQRADGVTVDGETRVQAELLRYTLDGERIEPEGFTPGDWRPRIGEGDVRRTAYTELFFTAARTYNRVEGLPVTIGPRFRRTTDWGRVDIEALGVLRIAEPMRWDRSTIGHDARTEVRLGKDYGLVLGGRLFDVIEPIEDWQLRNAEAGLLAFVMRRDLRDHYGRHGAEASIGGRIGEELALKAAFGSERWRSVNVRNALSLFNDRTPWRVNPDVDIGTMHLLSLRLDIDTRERVRAPWLGGWYVAADIERGRGTLNRTLQPIFGYGPATDVEYTRGFLDARRYTNLSPGTQLNLRIVTAGQLGGNELPLQRKFSVGGPGSIEGYDFRRAPYDADVFTCGGIATMDGRATLCDRIALAQVELRQDFRVNWVRTDWNDDWWRPGFNGRGQWVLFADAGRGWTVGDGPAEVRFDKGIPPLSSFRTSLGLGLDFGGLGVYLAKAVSTPEEKVNVLIRLGRRF
;
A
#
# COMPACT_ATOMS: atom_id res chain seq x y z
N MET A 1 14.09 32.87 -20.53
CA MET A 1 14.00 31.40 -20.73
C MET A 1 14.95 30.61 -19.83
N THR A 2 15.27 31.09 -18.62
CA THR A 2 16.37 30.55 -17.78
C THR A 2 16.01 30.34 -16.31
N TYR A 3 14.74 30.47 -15.92
CA TYR A 3 14.30 30.34 -14.51
C TYR A 3 13.64 28.98 -14.18
N VAL A 4 13.36 28.15 -15.19
CA VAL A 4 12.58 26.89 -15.06
C VAL A 4 13.46 25.63 -14.99
N GLU A 5 14.74 25.69 -15.42
CA GLU A 5 15.61 24.50 -15.46
C GLU A 5 16.19 24.06 -14.11
N ARG A 6 16.39 24.99 -13.17
CA ARG A 6 17.04 24.69 -11.87
C ARG A 6 16.29 23.70 -10.98
N PRO A 7 14.97 23.83 -10.74
CA PRO A 7 14.26 22.89 -9.86
C PRO A 7 14.17 21.48 -10.48
N MET A 8 14.06 21.37 -11.80
CA MET A 8 14.02 20.09 -12.50
C MET A 8 15.36 19.34 -12.44
N ARG A 9 16.49 20.06 -12.58
CA ARG A 9 17.82 19.48 -12.39
C ARG A 9 18.06 19.01 -10.96
N GLN A 10 17.55 19.73 -9.96
CA GLN A 10 17.68 19.34 -8.55
C GLN A 10 16.81 18.12 -8.21
N ALA A 11 15.55 18.08 -8.67
CA ALA A 11 14.68 16.91 -8.50
C ALA A 11 15.24 15.68 -9.22
N MET A 12 15.72 15.83 -10.47
CA MET A 12 16.40 14.75 -11.19
C MET A 12 17.70 14.33 -10.50
N ALA A 13 18.47 15.24 -9.91
CA ALA A 13 19.69 14.90 -9.18
C ALA A 13 19.40 14.10 -7.91
N VAL A 14 18.31 14.40 -7.18
CA VAL A 14 17.88 13.62 -6.02
C VAL A 14 17.40 12.23 -6.44
N VAL A 15 16.59 12.14 -7.49
CA VAL A 15 16.15 10.85 -8.06
C VAL A 15 17.34 10.05 -8.57
N MET A 16 18.28 10.69 -9.27
CA MET A 16 19.48 10.03 -9.80
C MET A 16 20.45 9.61 -8.69
N ALA A 17 20.56 10.39 -7.60
CA ALA A 17 21.32 9.99 -6.41
C ALA A 17 20.68 8.80 -5.68
N LEU A 18 19.35 8.74 -5.60
CA LEU A 18 18.61 7.57 -5.08
C LEU A 18 18.79 6.34 -5.97
N VAL A 19 18.77 6.52 -7.31
CA VAL A 19 19.03 5.45 -8.28
C VAL A 19 20.49 4.97 -8.23
N MET A 20 21.46 5.87 -8.07
CA MET A 20 22.88 5.50 -7.95
C MET A 20 23.23 4.86 -6.60
N ALA A 21 22.55 5.25 -5.51
CA ALA A 21 22.62 4.53 -4.23
C ALA A 21 21.96 3.12 -4.31
N ALA A 22 21.10 2.91 -5.30
CA ALA A 22 20.40 1.65 -5.56
C ALA A 22 21.02 0.81 -6.70
N ALA A 23 22.25 1.10 -7.13
CA ALA A 23 22.89 0.38 -8.24
C ALA A 23 22.79 -1.16 -8.09
N PRO A 24 22.39 -1.89 -9.16
CA PRO A 24 22.09 -3.31 -9.06
C PRO A 24 23.38 -4.12 -9.05
N ALA A 25 23.58 -4.91 -7.99
CA ALA A 25 24.34 -6.15 -8.13
C ALA A 25 23.42 -7.17 -8.85
N ALA A 26 23.99 -7.98 -9.73
CA ALA A 26 23.31 -8.95 -10.59
C ALA A 26 22.09 -9.65 -9.94
N ALA A 27 21.00 -9.74 -10.72
CA ALA A 27 19.70 -10.26 -10.32
C ALA A 27 19.79 -11.69 -9.77
N GLN A 28 19.57 -11.83 -8.47
CA GLN A 28 19.33 -13.09 -7.77
C GLN A 28 17.87 -13.05 -7.26
N ARG A 29 17.10 -14.11 -7.51
CA ARG A 29 15.66 -14.19 -7.15
C ARG A 29 15.45 -13.94 -5.65
N SER A 30 14.36 -13.27 -5.25
CA SER A 30 14.00 -13.09 -3.83
C SER A 30 13.86 -14.41 -3.05
N VAL A 31 14.01 -14.38 -1.71
CA VAL A 31 13.91 -15.58 -0.86
C VAL A 31 12.53 -16.21 -0.96
N SER A 32 11.47 -15.39 -0.96
CA SER A 32 10.09 -15.80 -1.21
C SER A 32 9.94 -16.42 -2.60
N GLY A 33 10.47 -15.79 -3.65
CA GLY A 33 10.46 -16.31 -5.02
C GLY A 33 11.22 -17.63 -5.16
N GLN A 34 12.37 -17.78 -4.48
CA GLN A 34 13.15 -19.00 -4.44
C GLN A 34 12.43 -20.11 -3.65
N ALA A 35 11.85 -19.79 -2.49
CA ALA A 35 11.08 -20.73 -1.68
C ALA A 35 9.87 -21.26 -2.44
N VAL A 36 9.13 -20.36 -3.11
CA VAL A 36 8.02 -20.71 -4.00
C VAL A 36 8.51 -21.58 -5.16
N SER A 37 9.62 -21.21 -5.81
CA SER A 37 10.20 -21.99 -6.89
C SER A 37 10.62 -23.40 -6.44
N LEU A 38 11.16 -23.55 -5.23
CA LEU A 38 11.56 -24.84 -4.67
C LEU A 38 10.34 -25.66 -4.26
N TRP A 39 9.36 -25.08 -3.57
CA TRP A 39 8.11 -25.74 -3.21
C TRP A 39 7.38 -26.28 -4.45
N ASN A 40 7.29 -25.44 -5.48
CA ASN A 40 6.62 -25.75 -6.74
C ASN A 40 7.43 -26.65 -7.67
N ASN A 41 8.67 -27.02 -7.31
CA ASN A 41 9.43 -27.97 -8.10
C ASN A 41 8.78 -29.37 -7.98
N PRO A 42 8.52 -30.08 -9.09
CA PRO A 42 7.95 -31.43 -9.06
C PRO A 42 8.75 -32.44 -8.23
N SER A 43 10.08 -32.26 -8.10
CA SER A 43 10.94 -33.16 -7.33
C SER A 43 11.01 -32.88 -5.83
N THR A 44 10.28 -31.87 -5.35
CA THR A 44 10.26 -31.52 -3.93
C THR A 44 9.25 -32.38 -3.19
N THR A 45 9.70 -33.03 -2.11
CA THR A 45 8.81 -33.71 -1.16
C THR A 45 8.09 -32.65 -0.34
N ARG A 46 6.77 -32.56 -0.48
CA ARG A 46 5.95 -31.53 0.16
C ARG A 46 5.29 -32.09 1.42
N VAL A 47 5.39 -31.34 2.51
CA VAL A 47 4.78 -31.66 3.80
C VAL A 47 4.01 -30.44 4.27
N ILE A 48 2.73 -30.63 4.57
CA ILE A 48 1.88 -29.61 5.17
C ILE A 48 1.70 -30.00 6.64
N GLY A 49 2.07 -29.11 7.56
CA GLY A 49 2.11 -29.41 8.99
C GLY A 49 3.52 -29.77 9.47
N ALA A 50 3.60 -30.48 10.60
CA ALA A 50 4.87 -30.76 11.27
C ALA A 50 5.73 -31.76 10.49
N TYR A 51 7.05 -31.55 10.47
CA TYR A 51 8.02 -32.45 9.83
C TYR A 51 9.22 -32.70 10.73
N ASP A 52 9.49 -33.97 11.04
CA ASP A 52 10.58 -34.35 11.93
C ASP A 52 11.54 -35.33 11.24
N VAL A 53 12.85 -35.07 11.36
CA VAL A 53 13.92 -36.02 11.01
C VAL A 53 14.62 -36.44 12.31
N PRO A 54 14.28 -37.61 12.88
CA PRO A 54 14.86 -38.09 14.14
C PRO A 54 16.38 -38.29 14.06
N ALA A 55 17.03 -38.34 15.23
CA ALA A 55 18.45 -38.66 15.32
C ALA A 55 18.73 -40.04 14.69
N GLY A 56 19.78 -40.14 13.87
CA GLY A 56 20.14 -41.35 13.15
C GLY A 56 19.31 -41.65 11.90
N ALA A 57 18.24 -40.88 11.63
CA ALA A 57 17.48 -41.00 10.39
C ALA A 57 18.14 -40.18 9.26
N GLU A 58 18.00 -40.66 8.02
CA GLU A 58 18.40 -39.92 6.82
C GLU A 58 17.17 -39.60 5.95
N ALA A 59 17.06 -38.34 5.51
CA ALA A 59 16.14 -37.88 4.48
C ALA A 59 16.94 -37.40 3.26
N SER A 60 16.40 -37.55 2.05
CA SER A 60 17.09 -37.17 0.81
C SER A 60 16.21 -36.34 -0.12
N GLY A 61 16.83 -35.44 -0.89
CA GLY A 61 16.15 -34.55 -1.82
C GLY A 61 15.75 -33.21 -1.20
N THR A 62 14.99 -32.41 -1.96
CA THR A 62 14.45 -31.13 -1.48
C THR A 62 13.18 -31.39 -0.68
N ILE A 63 13.14 -30.95 0.58
CA ILE A 63 11.99 -31.09 1.45
C ILE A 63 11.34 -29.73 1.66
N GLY A 64 10.06 -29.61 1.32
CA GLY A 64 9.24 -28.44 1.57
C GLY A 64 8.31 -28.65 2.76
N VAL A 65 8.35 -27.76 3.75
CA VAL A 65 7.47 -27.76 4.92
C VAL A 65 6.61 -26.51 4.91
N LEU A 66 5.29 -26.67 4.99
CA LEU A 66 4.31 -25.58 4.93
C LEU A 66 3.46 -25.54 6.20
N ASN A 67 3.33 -24.36 6.82
CA ASN A 67 2.45 -24.09 7.98
C ASN A 67 2.66 -25.01 9.20
N GLY A 68 3.84 -25.59 9.39
CA GLY A 68 4.13 -26.41 10.56
C GLY A 68 5.61 -26.44 10.92
N PRO A 69 5.95 -26.79 12.16
CA PRO A 69 7.35 -26.78 12.60
C PRO A 69 8.15 -27.90 11.91
N ALA A 70 9.41 -27.62 11.60
CA ALA A 70 10.36 -28.60 11.10
C ALA A 70 11.46 -28.85 12.15
N VAL A 71 11.59 -30.07 12.68
CA VAL A 71 12.66 -30.43 13.63
C VAL A 71 13.62 -31.41 12.99
N ILE A 72 14.88 -31.02 12.84
CA ILE A 72 15.92 -31.85 12.25
C ILE A 72 16.92 -32.23 13.34
N ALA A 73 17.04 -33.53 13.62
CA ALA A 73 18.04 -34.12 14.51
C ALA A 73 18.94 -35.13 13.79
N GLY A 74 18.52 -35.67 12.64
CA GLY A 74 19.31 -36.56 11.77
C GLY A 74 19.97 -35.85 10.58
N THR A 75 20.16 -36.59 9.48
CA THR A 75 20.82 -36.08 8.26
C THR A 75 19.80 -35.80 7.16
N LEU A 76 19.82 -34.61 6.59
CA LEU A 76 19.11 -34.25 5.37
C LEU A 76 20.12 -34.07 4.21
N ARG A 77 20.10 -35.01 3.27
CA ARG A 77 20.88 -34.96 2.03
C ARG A 77 20.14 -34.15 0.96
N GLY A 78 20.10 -32.84 1.12
CA GLY A 78 19.45 -31.92 0.18
C GLY A 78 19.08 -30.57 0.81
N THR A 79 18.12 -29.90 0.20
CA THR A 79 17.66 -28.55 0.59
C THR A 79 16.40 -28.63 1.44
N LEU A 80 16.36 -27.86 2.53
CA LEU A 80 15.14 -27.63 3.31
C LEU A 80 14.52 -26.30 2.90
N VAL A 81 13.24 -26.29 2.52
CA VAL A 81 12.46 -25.07 2.35
C VAL A 81 11.27 -25.08 3.33
N ALA A 82 11.20 -24.11 4.22
CA ALA A 82 10.17 -23.99 5.24
C ALA A 82 9.37 -22.69 5.01
N ILE A 83 8.07 -22.79 4.83
CA ILE A 83 7.18 -21.68 4.46
C ILE A 83 6.10 -21.55 5.53
N ASN A 84 6.01 -20.38 6.14
CA ASN A 84 5.23 -20.07 7.33
C ASN A 84 5.48 -21.09 8.46
N ALA A 85 6.74 -21.48 8.63
CA ALA A 85 7.17 -22.62 9.43
C ALA A 85 8.46 -22.30 10.22
N ASP A 86 8.51 -22.68 11.50
CA ASP A 86 9.75 -22.59 12.29
C ASP A 86 10.62 -23.84 12.06
N VAL A 87 11.93 -23.63 11.92
CA VAL A 87 12.91 -24.72 11.80
C VAL A 87 13.74 -24.81 13.08
N ARG A 88 13.84 -26.00 13.66
CA ARG A 88 14.69 -26.29 14.81
C ARG A 88 15.71 -27.36 14.45
N LEU A 89 16.97 -26.96 14.36
CA LEU A 89 18.10 -27.85 14.13
C LEU A 89 18.69 -28.25 15.48
N VAL A 90 18.54 -29.52 15.82
CA VAL A 90 18.98 -30.12 17.09
C VAL A 90 20.42 -30.63 16.95
N SER A 91 21.15 -30.76 18.06
CA SER A 91 22.54 -31.23 18.05
C SER A 91 22.67 -32.57 17.30
N GLY A 92 23.67 -32.67 16.42
CA GLY A 92 23.86 -33.81 15.51
C GLY A 92 23.20 -33.66 14.14
N ALA A 93 22.37 -32.63 13.93
CA ALA A 93 21.75 -32.40 12.63
C ALA A 93 22.78 -32.03 11.55
N ARG A 94 22.66 -32.67 10.38
CA ARG A 94 23.49 -32.38 9.20
C ARG A 94 22.61 -32.14 7.99
N ILE A 95 22.74 -30.98 7.34
CA ILE A 95 22.04 -30.65 6.10
C ILE A 95 23.08 -30.37 5.02
N THR A 96 23.07 -31.13 3.92
CA THR A 96 24.11 -31.00 2.88
C THR A 96 23.81 -29.88 1.86
N GLY A 97 22.59 -29.35 1.84
CA GLY A 97 22.16 -28.28 0.93
C GLY A 97 21.69 -27.02 1.67
N ASP A 98 20.98 -26.16 0.93
CA ASP A 98 20.46 -24.90 1.47
C ASP A 98 19.35 -25.09 2.50
N VAL A 99 19.20 -24.14 3.42
CA VAL A 99 18.05 -24.02 4.33
C VAL A 99 17.37 -22.68 4.06
N ILE A 100 16.15 -22.71 3.52
CA ILE A 100 15.40 -21.51 3.15
C ILE A 100 14.14 -21.45 4.00
N VAL A 101 13.97 -20.38 4.78
CA VAL A 101 12.81 -20.19 5.64
C VAL A 101 12.11 -18.89 5.30
N VAL A 102 10.81 -18.94 5.06
CA VAL A 102 9.94 -17.77 4.83
C VAL A 102 8.81 -17.81 5.84
N GLY A 103 8.47 -16.70 6.48
CA GLY A 103 7.40 -16.64 7.47
C GLY A 103 7.67 -17.39 8.78
N GLY A 104 8.95 -17.59 9.10
CA GLY A 104 9.36 -18.38 10.26
C GLY A 104 10.76 -18.03 10.75
N SER A 105 11.23 -18.76 11.75
CA SER A 105 12.53 -18.59 12.40
C SER A 105 13.34 -19.87 12.38
N VAL A 106 14.66 -19.75 12.41
CA VAL A 106 15.59 -20.89 12.53
C VAL A 106 16.24 -20.85 13.92
N GLN A 107 16.11 -21.94 14.67
CA GLN A 107 16.83 -22.19 15.92
C GLN A 107 17.88 -23.27 15.67
N ARG A 108 19.14 -22.99 16.00
CA ARG A 108 20.26 -23.90 15.77
C ARG A 108 20.96 -24.20 17.08
N ALA A 109 21.01 -25.48 17.45
CA ALA A 109 21.80 -25.97 18.58
C ALA A 109 23.29 -26.10 18.21
N ASP A 110 24.14 -26.21 19.22
CA ASP A 110 25.57 -26.47 19.04
C ASP A 110 25.82 -27.83 18.37
N GLY A 111 26.81 -27.89 17.48
CA GLY A 111 27.18 -29.11 16.74
C GLY A 111 26.35 -29.40 15.49
N VAL A 112 25.47 -28.51 15.07
CA VAL A 112 24.74 -28.62 13.78
C VAL A 112 25.65 -28.26 12.61
N THR A 113 25.62 -29.03 11.53
CA THR A 113 26.33 -28.74 10.27
C THR A 113 25.33 -28.45 9.14
N VAL A 114 25.52 -27.34 8.44
CA VAL A 114 24.77 -27.00 7.21
C VAL A 114 25.81 -26.65 6.16
N ASP A 115 25.94 -27.48 5.13
CA ASP A 115 26.98 -27.34 4.11
C ASP A 115 26.59 -26.27 3.05
N GLY A 116 25.29 -26.02 2.87
CA GLY A 116 24.75 -24.97 2.01
C GLY A 116 24.46 -23.64 2.72
N GLU A 117 23.75 -22.73 2.05
CA GLU A 117 23.42 -21.42 2.60
C GLU A 117 22.13 -21.46 3.43
N THR A 118 22.09 -20.76 4.57
CA THR A 118 20.86 -20.56 5.35
C THR A 118 20.28 -19.17 5.07
N ARG A 119 19.08 -19.11 4.49
CA ARG A 119 18.35 -17.87 4.15
C ARG A 119 17.04 -17.82 4.92
N VAL A 120 16.75 -16.70 5.59
CA VAL A 120 15.55 -16.53 6.42
C VAL A 120 14.87 -15.21 6.12
N GLN A 121 13.58 -15.27 5.80
CA GLN A 121 12.65 -14.15 5.67
C GLN A 121 11.59 -14.25 6.76
N ALA A 122 11.50 -13.25 7.63
CA ALA A 122 10.60 -13.28 8.78
C ALA A 122 9.14 -12.99 8.38
N GLU A 123 8.90 -12.27 7.28
CA GLU A 123 7.55 -12.01 6.79
C GLU A 123 6.85 -13.31 6.35
N LEU A 124 5.62 -13.48 6.82
CA LEU A 124 4.74 -14.56 6.35
C LEU A 124 4.56 -14.44 4.83
N LEU A 125 4.74 -15.57 4.15
CA LEU A 125 4.34 -15.69 2.76
C LEU A 125 2.82 -15.75 2.74
N ARG A 126 2.20 -14.74 2.13
CA ARG A 126 0.79 -14.86 1.74
C ARG A 126 0.76 -15.64 0.44
N TYR A 127 -0.02 -16.71 0.40
CA TYR A 127 -0.14 -17.55 -0.78
C TYR A 127 -1.55 -18.12 -0.89
N THR A 128 -1.88 -18.50 -2.12
CA THR A 128 -3.02 -19.37 -2.42
C THR A 128 -2.49 -20.74 -2.83
N LEU A 129 -3.24 -21.80 -2.52
CA LEU A 129 -2.92 -23.17 -2.93
C LEU A 129 -3.65 -23.47 -4.26
N ASP A 130 -2.88 -23.93 -5.25
CA ASP A 130 -3.40 -24.54 -6.48
C ASP A 130 -3.01 -26.02 -6.50
N GLY A 131 -3.91 -26.86 -6.00
CA GLY A 131 -3.58 -28.25 -5.66
C GLY A 131 -2.45 -28.30 -4.61
N GLU A 132 -1.30 -28.83 -5.00
CA GLU A 132 -0.11 -28.91 -4.15
C GLU A 132 0.89 -27.75 -4.35
N ARG A 133 0.60 -26.81 -5.25
CA ARG A 133 1.48 -25.66 -5.56
C ARG A 133 1.07 -24.44 -4.75
N ILE A 134 2.03 -23.58 -4.43
CA ILE A 134 1.77 -22.27 -3.80
C ILE A 134 2.00 -21.15 -4.81
N GLU A 135 1.09 -20.18 -4.84
CA GLU A 135 1.28 -18.93 -5.56
C GLU A 135 1.34 -17.75 -4.58
N PRO A 136 2.45 -17.00 -4.55
CA PRO A 136 2.59 -15.86 -3.65
C PRO A 136 1.63 -14.74 -4.05
N GLU A 137 0.90 -14.20 -3.07
CA GLU A 137 0.11 -12.99 -3.25
C GLU A 137 1.04 -11.78 -3.26
N GLY A 138 1.55 -11.42 -4.45
CA GLY A 138 2.40 -10.25 -4.62
C GLY A 138 1.65 -8.95 -4.31
N PHE A 139 2.22 -8.12 -3.44
CA PHE A 139 1.81 -6.73 -3.27
C PHE A 139 2.46 -5.89 -4.38
N THR A 140 1.67 -5.51 -5.39
CA THR A 140 2.04 -4.41 -6.29
C THR A 140 1.34 -3.14 -5.77
N PRO A 141 2.07 -2.15 -5.24
CA PRO A 141 1.48 -0.87 -4.88
C PRO A 141 0.77 -0.23 -6.09
N GLY A 142 -0.44 0.29 -5.88
CA GLY A 142 -1.11 1.17 -6.85
C GLY A 142 -2.09 0.56 -7.85
N ASP A 143 -2.29 -0.77 -7.91
CA ASP A 143 -3.27 -1.37 -8.85
C ASP A 143 -3.82 -2.74 -8.38
N TRP A 144 -3.83 -3.01 -7.07
CA TRP A 144 -4.39 -4.25 -6.53
C TRP A 144 -5.92 -4.29 -6.71
N ARG A 145 -6.37 -5.10 -7.68
CA ARG A 145 -7.77 -5.49 -7.87
C ARG A 145 -7.94 -6.96 -7.45
N PRO A 146 -8.61 -7.25 -6.32
CA PRO A 146 -8.94 -8.62 -5.93
C PRO A 146 -9.71 -9.36 -7.04
N ARG A 147 -9.34 -10.62 -7.27
CA ARG A 147 -10.08 -11.56 -8.12
C ARG A 147 -11.11 -12.26 -7.24
N ILE A 148 -12.36 -12.28 -7.66
CA ILE A 148 -13.36 -13.22 -7.14
C ILE A 148 -13.94 -13.92 -8.37
N GLY A 149 -13.68 -15.22 -8.47
CA GLY A 149 -14.03 -16.05 -9.61
C GLY A 149 -13.10 -17.26 -9.69
N GLU A 150 -13.70 -18.44 -9.82
CA GLU A 150 -13.05 -19.74 -10.06
C GLU A 150 -12.46 -19.76 -11.49
N GLY A 151 -11.45 -18.92 -11.72
CA GLY A 151 -10.81 -18.71 -13.00
C GLY A 151 -9.37 -19.19 -12.95
N ASP A 152 -9.15 -20.40 -13.44
CA ASP A 152 -7.86 -21.09 -13.56
C ASP A 152 -6.73 -20.15 -14.04
N VAL A 153 -5.74 -19.90 -13.16
CA VAL A 153 -4.57 -19.03 -13.39
C VAL A 153 -3.71 -19.55 -14.55
N ARG A 154 -3.97 -20.77 -15.03
CA ARG A 154 -3.25 -21.46 -16.11
C ARG A 154 -3.52 -20.97 -17.53
N ARG A 155 -4.46 -20.07 -17.77
CA ARG A 155 -4.68 -19.61 -19.15
C ARG A 155 -3.61 -18.60 -19.56
N THR A 156 -2.56 -19.08 -20.23
CA THR A 156 -1.64 -18.28 -21.07
C THR A 156 -2.39 -17.40 -22.07
N ALA A 157 -3.63 -17.77 -22.36
CA ALA A 157 -4.60 -16.97 -23.09
C ALA A 157 -6.01 -17.18 -22.52
N TYR A 158 -6.69 -16.11 -22.11
CA TYR A 158 -8.10 -16.19 -21.70
C TYR A 158 -8.95 -15.09 -22.31
N THR A 159 -10.24 -15.37 -22.37
CA THR A 159 -11.32 -14.44 -22.66
C THR A 159 -12.43 -14.79 -21.68
N GLU A 160 -12.76 -13.86 -20.79
CA GLU A 160 -13.75 -14.08 -19.74
C GLU A 160 -14.65 -12.86 -19.60
N LEU A 161 -15.87 -13.09 -19.11
CA LEU A 161 -16.72 -12.04 -18.57
C LEU A 161 -16.33 -11.86 -17.10
N PHE A 162 -15.70 -10.74 -16.78
CA PHE A 162 -15.23 -10.42 -15.44
C PHE A 162 -16.27 -9.59 -14.69
N PHE A 163 -16.53 -9.93 -13.43
CA PHE A 163 -17.28 -9.08 -12.51
C PHE A 163 -16.54 -8.98 -11.17
N THR A 164 -16.55 -7.81 -10.54
CA THR A 164 -16.00 -7.64 -9.20
C THR A 164 -16.66 -6.47 -8.47
N ALA A 165 -16.88 -6.62 -7.18
CA ALA A 165 -17.28 -5.55 -6.27
C ALA A 165 -16.09 -5.01 -5.46
N ALA A 166 -14.86 -5.29 -5.90
CA ALA A 166 -13.65 -5.04 -5.12
C ALA A 166 -13.09 -3.61 -5.19
N ARG A 167 -13.85 -2.66 -5.76
CA ARG A 167 -13.53 -1.24 -5.62
C ARG A 167 -13.90 -0.77 -4.20
N THR A 168 -13.20 0.25 -3.71
CA THR A 168 -13.38 0.74 -2.33
C THR A 168 -14.80 1.23 -2.10
N TYR A 169 -15.53 0.59 -1.18
CA TYR A 169 -16.81 1.09 -0.70
C TYR A 169 -16.66 2.52 -0.17
N ASN A 170 -17.53 3.44 -0.55
CA ASN A 170 -17.42 4.83 -0.13
C ASN A 170 -18.77 5.56 -0.14
N ARG A 171 -18.84 6.75 0.46
CA ARG A 171 -20.11 7.48 0.61
C ARG A 171 -20.67 8.07 -0.70
N VAL A 172 -19.86 8.13 -1.75
CA VAL A 172 -20.22 8.73 -3.05
C VAL A 172 -20.66 7.66 -4.04
N GLU A 173 -20.01 6.49 -4.05
CA GLU A 173 -20.32 5.38 -4.96
C GLU A 173 -21.20 4.30 -4.32
N GLY A 174 -21.24 4.23 -2.98
CA GLY A 174 -21.79 3.08 -2.25
C GLY A 174 -20.96 1.84 -2.55
N LEU A 175 -21.59 0.83 -3.17
CA LEU A 175 -20.90 -0.36 -3.67
C LEU A 175 -20.60 -0.23 -5.17
N PRO A 176 -19.37 0.13 -5.56
CA PRO A 176 -18.93 0.10 -6.95
C PRO A 176 -18.71 -1.34 -7.43
N VAL A 177 -19.51 -1.77 -8.41
CA VAL A 177 -19.37 -3.05 -9.10
C VAL A 177 -18.86 -2.81 -10.51
N THR A 178 -17.80 -3.51 -10.91
CA THR A 178 -17.30 -3.46 -12.29
C THR A 178 -17.61 -4.75 -13.02
N ILE A 179 -18.12 -4.66 -14.24
CA ILE A 179 -18.55 -5.81 -15.04
C ILE A 179 -18.12 -5.59 -16.50
N GLY A 180 -17.51 -6.58 -17.14
CA GLY A 180 -17.20 -6.51 -18.56
C GLY A 180 -16.18 -7.55 -19.03
N PRO A 181 -15.92 -7.63 -20.34
CA PRO A 181 -14.98 -8.59 -20.88
C PRO A 181 -13.53 -8.26 -20.48
N ARG A 182 -12.77 -9.33 -20.24
CA ARG A 182 -11.33 -9.30 -20.05
C ARG A 182 -10.66 -10.31 -20.97
N PHE A 183 -9.55 -9.90 -21.53
CA PHE A 183 -8.78 -10.66 -22.51
C PHE A 183 -7.30 -10.61 -22.14
N ARG A 184 -6.66 -11.77 -22.14
CA ARG A 184 -5.20 -11.88 -22.04
C ARG A 184 -4.69 -12.81 -23.13
N ARG A 185 -3.57 -12.44 -23.74
CA ARG A 185 -2.80 -13.30 -24.63
C ARG A 185 -1.32 -13.17 -24.32
N THR A 186 -0.69 -14.29 -24.01
CA THR A 186 0.77 -14.39 -23.96
C THR A 186 1.26 -14.85 -25.34
N THR A 187 2.26 -14.16 -25.87
CA THR A 187 2.94 -14.44 -27.13
C THR A 187 4.42 -14.74 -26.85
N ASP A 188 5.18 -15.16 -27.87
CA ASP A 188 6.61 -15.42 -27.70
C ASP A 188 7.41 -14.16 -27.34
N TRP A 189 6.94 -13.00 -27.82
CA TRP A 189 7.57 -11.70 -27.61
C TRP A 189 7.06 -10.96 -26.36
N GLY A 190 5.96 -11.40 -25.74
CA GLY A 190 5.37 -10.63 -24.66
C GLY A 190 3.97 -11.06 -24.21
N ARG A 191 3.24 -10.12 -23.64
CA ARG A 191 1.87 -10.33 -23.16
C ARG A 191 1.00 -9.12 -23.47
N VAL A 192 -0.22 -9.38 -23.90
CA VAL A 192 -1.26 -8.38 -24.14
C VAL A 192 -2.40 -8.64 -23.17
N ASP A 193 -2.85 -7.58 -22.51
CA ASP A 193 -3.94 -7.54 -21.55
C ASP A 193 -4.93 -6.47 -22.00
N ILE A 194 -6.20 -6.82 -22.15
CA ILE A 194 -7.28 -5.89 -22.51
C ILE A 194 -8.44 -6.10 -21.53
N GLU A 195 -8.93 -5.02 -20.96
CA GLU A 195 -10.06 -4.96 -20.04
C GLU A 195 -11.02 -3.89 -20.56
N ALA A 196 -12.31 -4.21 -20.69
CA ALA A 196 -13.34 -3.22 -21.02
C ALA A 196 -14.48 -3.34 -20.02
N LEU A 197 -14.40 -2.60 -18.92
CA LEU A 197 -15.29 -2.76 -17.78
C LEU A 197 -16.28 -1.59 -17.68
N GLY A 198 -17.56 -1.88 -17.55
CA GLY A 198 -18.56 -0.94 -17.04
C GLY A 198 -18.46 -0.82 -15.53
N VAL A 199 -18.70 0.37 -14.97
CA VAL A 199 -18.71 0.64 -13.52
C VAL A 199 -20.13 1.00 -13.12
N LEU A 200 -20.76 0.19 -12.28
CA LEU A 200 -22.07 0.43 -11.69
C LEU A 200 -21.91 0.83 -10.21
N ARG A 201 -22.42 1.99 -9.82
CA ARG A 201 -22.31 2.55 -8.47
C ARG A 201 -23.62 2.42 -7.73
N ILE A 202 -23.70 1.44 -6.83
CA ILE A 202 -24.92 1.10 -6.12
C ILE A 202 -25.04 1.98 -4.86
N ALA A 203 -25.78 3.08 -4.99
CA ALA A 203 -26.18 3.97 -3.91
C ALA A 203 -27.47 4.72 -4.28
N GLU A 204 -28.21 5.23 -3.31
CA GLU A 204 -29.44 6.00 -3.55
C GLU A 204 -29.15 7.51 -3.72
N PRO A 205 -29.89 8.23 -4.57
CA PRO A 205 -30.85 7.72 -5.55
C PRO A 205 -30.13 7.08 -6.74
N MET A 206 -30.69 5.99 -7.31
CA MET A 206 -30.19 5.44 -8.57
C MET A 206 -30.78 6.22 -9.75
N ARG A 207 -29.90 6.79 -10.58
CA ARG A 207 -30.26 7.59 -11.77
C ARG A 207 -29.47 7.09 -12.96
N TRP A 208 -30.08 7.05 -14.14
CA TRP A 208 -29.41 6.64 -15.39
C TRP A 208 -28.51 7.76 -15.93
N ASP A 209 -27.46 8.11 -15.19
CA ASP A 209 -26.50 9.15 -15.53
C ASP A 209 -25.08 8.79 -15.06
N ARG A 210 -24.14 9.73 -15.22
CA ARG A 210 -22.72 9.55 -14.84
C ARG A 210 -22.47 9.45 -13.33
N SER A 211 -23.47 9.72 -12.49
CA SER A 211 -23.38 9.50 -11.04
C SER A 211 -23.53 8.01 -10.68
N THR A 212 -24.26 7.24 -11.49
CA THR A 212 -24.50 5.81 -11.26
C THR A 212 -23.65 4.94 -12.19
N ILE A 213 -23.41 5.37 -13.43
CA ILE A 213 -22.74 4.56 -14.46
C ILE A 213 -21.42 5.22 -14.86
N GLY A 214 -20.39 4.40 -15.04
CA GLY A 214 -19.08 4.78 -15.56
C GLY A 214 -18.46 3.66 -16.38
N HIS A 215 -17.21 3.84 -16.77
CA HIS A 215 -16.46 2.83 -17.51
C HIS A 215 -14.98 2.91 -17.17
N ASP A 216 -14.27 1.81 -17.39
CA ASP A 216 -12.83 1.67 -17.21
C ASP A 216 -12.32 0.65 -18.22
N ALA A 217 -11.83 1.14 -19.35
CA ALA A 217 -11.22 0.33 -20.39
C ALA A 217 -9.70 0.51 -20.33
N ARG A 218 -8.95 -0.60 -20.36
CA ARG A 218 -7.50 -0.63 -20.24
C ARG A 218 -6.93 -1.60 -21.27
N THR A 219 -5.81 -1.20 -21.87
CA THR A 219 -4.98 -2.06 -22.70
C THR A 219 -3.55 -1.97 -22.18
N GLU A 220 -2.91 -3.11 -21.91
CA GLU A 220 -1.51 -3.20 -21.52
C GLU A 220 -0.79 -4.17 -22.46
N VAL A 221 0.36 -3.76 -22.97
CA VAL A 221 1.27 -4.58 -23.76
C VAL A 221 2.60 -4.62 -23.01
N ARG A 222 3.01 -5.82 -22.62
CA ARG A 222 4.29 -6.09 -21.97
C ARG A 222 5.22 -6.77 -22.95
N LEU A 223 6.39 -6.19 -23.20
CA LEU A 223 7.44 -6.75 -24.04
C LEU A 223 8.46 -7.46 -23.15
N GLY A 224 8.70 -8.76 -23.36
CA GLY A 224 9.58 -9.58 -22.52
C GLY A 224 8.88 -10.32 -21.37
N LYS A 225 9.54 -11.37 -20.84
CA LYS A 225 8.96 -12.33 -19.88
C LYS A 225 9.20 -11.96 -18.41
N ASP A 226 10.42 -11.57 -18.04
CA ASP A 226 10.82 -11.35 -16.64
C ASP A 226 11.00 -9.87 -16.28
N TYR A 227 11.64 -9.09 -17.14
CA TYR A 227 11.84 -7.64 -16.99
C TYR A 227 11.52 -6.99 -18.32
N GLY A 228 10.40 -6.30 -18.38
CA GLY A 228 9.81 -5.90 -19.65
C GLY A 228 9.32 -4.47 -19.68
N LEU A 229 9.44 -3.86 -20.86
CA LEU A 229 8.79 -2.59 -21.15
C LEU A 229 7.27 -2.81 -21.19
N VAL A 230 6.53 -1.96 -20.51
CA VAL A 230 5.08 -1.98 -20.42
C VAL A 230 4.54 -0.73 -21.09
N LEU A 231 3.71 -0.91 -22.11
CA LEU A 231 2.97 0.14 -22.78
C LEU A 231 1.50 0.00 -22.39
N GLY A 232 0.89 1.06 -21.89
CA GLY A 232 -0.48 1.04 -21.41
C GLY A 232 -1.33 2.15 -22.03
N GLY A 233 -2.59 1.87 -22.28
CA GLY A 233 -3.63 2.84 -22.61
C GLY A 233 -4.85 2.64 -21.72
N ARG A 234 -5.53 3.73 -21.35
CA ARG A 234 -6.72 3.69 -20.51
C ARG A 234 -7.75 4.72 -20.94
N LEU A 235 -9.02 4.35 -20.97
CA LEU A 235 -10.19 5.24 -21.11
C LEU A 235 -11.08 5.05 -19.88
N PHE A 236 -11.51 6.13 -19.24
CA PHE A 236 -12.19 6.01 -17.95
C PHE A 236 -13.24 7.10 -17.70
N ASP A 237 -14.30 6.73 -16.96
CA ASP A 237 -15.20 7.60 -16.21
C ASP A 237 -15.34 7.02 -14.80
N VAL A 238 -14.48 7.47 -13.89
CA VAL A 238 -14.31 6.88 -12.55
C VAL A 238 -14.40 7.95 -11.48
N ILE A 239 -14.80 7.55 -10.28
CA ILE A 239 -14.67 8.37 -9.08
C ILE A 239 -13.42 7.89 -8.36
N GLU A 240 -12.60 8.84 -7.91
CA GLU A 240 -11.36 8.55 -7.23
C GLU A 240 -11.20 9.38 -5.96
N PRO A 241 -10.49 8.83 -4.96
CA PRO A 241 -10.14 9.58 -3.78
C PRO A 241 -9.13 10.69 -4.10
N ILE A 242 -9.25 11.81 -3.41
CA ILE A 242 -8.28 12.92 -3.45
C ILE A 242 -6.95 12.49 -2.82
N GLU A 243 -7.01 11.73 -1.71
CA GLU A 243 -5.86 11.18 -1.01
C GLU A 243 -6.09 9.70 -0.70
N ASP A 244 -5.14 8.84 -1.09
CA ASP A 244 -5.19 7.39 -0.87
C ASP A 244 -4.00 6.84 -0.05
N TRP A 245 -3.01 7.68 0.24
CA TRP A 245 -1.75 7.30 0.89
C TRP A 245 -1.87 6.99 2.40
N GLN A 246 -2.93 7.48 3.06
CA GLN A 246 -3.12 7.36 4.51
C GLN A 246 -3.58 5.95 4.91
N LEU A 247 -4.68 5.49 4.32
CA LEU A 247 -5.32 4.21 4.64
C LEU A 247 -5.37 3.31 3.42
N ARG A 248 -5.30 2.00 3.63
CA ARG A 248 -5.51 1.04 2.55
C ARG A 248 -6.96 1.08 2.07
N ASN A 249 -7.18 0.75 0.80
CA ASN A 249 -8.51 0.69 0.18
C ASN A 249 -9.49 -0.19 0.97
N ALA A 250 -9.05 -1.37 1.41
CA ALA A 250 -9.89 -2.28 2.21
C ALA A 250 -10.29 -1.67 3.57
N GLU A 251 -9.37 -1.01 4.25
CA GLU A 251 -9.63 -0.37 5.55
C GLU A 251 -10.58 0.81 5.40
N ALA A 252 -10.34 1.68 4.42
CA ALA A 252 -11.21 2.81 4.12
C ALA A 252 -12.64 2.34 3.76
N GLY A 253 -12.74 1.29 2.93
CA GLY A 253 -14.01 0.72 2.52
C GLY A 253 -14.79 0.08 3.66
N LEU A 254 -14.10 -0.68 4.53
CA LEU A 254 -14.73 -1.31 5.69
C LEU A 254 -15.16 -0.29 6.74
N LEU A 255 -14.38 0.77 6.98
CA LEU A 255 -14.79 1.87 7.86
C LEU A 255 -16.04 2.58 7.34
N ALA A 256 -16.11 2.81 6.02
CA ALA A 256 -17.29 3.38 5.40
C ALA A 256 -18.49 2.43 5.53
N PHE A 257 -18.37 1.16 5.14
CA PHE A 257 -19.48 0.21 5.16
C PHE A 257 -19.94 -0.15 6.58
N VAL A 258 -19.02 -0.48 7.48
CA VAL A 258 -19.35 -0.97 8.82
C VAL A 258 -19.73 0.19 9.74
N MET A 259 -18.91 1.24 9.77
CA MET A 259 -19.03 2.31 10.79
C MET A 259 -19.68 3.60 10.27
N ARG A 260 -20.02 3.67 8.97
CA ARG A 260 -20.47 4.90 8.29
C ARG A 260 -19.43 6.03 8.36
N ARG A 261 -18.14 5.68 8.35
CA ARG A 261 -17.01 6.61 8.44
C ARG A 261 -16.14 6.54 7.19
N ASP A 262 -16.40 7.43 6.23
CA ASP A 262 -15.55 7.59 5.04
C ASP A 262 -14.50 8.69 5.27
N LEU A 263 -13.24 8.25 5.37
CA LEU A 263 -12.07 9.07 5.70
C LEU A 263 -11.34 9.58 4.44
N ARG A 264 -12.02 9.64 3.30
CA ARG A 264 -11.47 10.18 2.05
C ARG A 264 -12.42 11.20 1.46
N ASP A 265 -11.93 12.10 0.63
CA ASP A 265 -12.79 12.88 -0.26
C ASP A 265 -12.65 12.36 -1.67
N HIS A 266 -13.68 12.58 -2.49
CA HIS A 266 -13.74 11.99 -3.81
C HIS A 266 -14.05 13.04 -4.87
N TYR A 267 -13.58 12.78 -6.08
CA TYR A 267 -13.90 13.57 -7.26
C TYR A 267 -14.11 12.66 -8.46
N GLY A 268 -14.86 13.14 -9.45
CA GLY A 268 -15.04 12.42 -10.70
C GLY A 268 -13.99 12.83 -11.72
N ARG A 269 -13.44 11.85 -12.44
CA ARG A 269 -12.58 12.09 -13.60
C ARG A 269 -13.02 11.26 -14.80
N HIS A 270 -13.03 11.92 -15.96
CA HIS A 270 -13.37 11.31 -17.24
C HIS A 270 -12.33 11.67 -18.28
N GLY A 271 -11.70 10.69 -18.91
CA GLY A 271 -10.58 10.98 -19.80
C GLY A 271 -9.89 9.76 -20.40
N ALA A 272 -8.71 10.04 -20.94
CA ALA A 272 -7.83 9.06 -21.56
C ALA A 272 -6.39 9.24 -21.05
N GLU A 273 -5.69 8.14 -20.86
CA GLU A 273 -4.29 8.09 -20.42
C GLU A 273 -3.50 7.11 -21.30
N ALA A 274 -2.29 7.52 -21.69
CA ALA A 274 -1.26 6.64 -22.22
C ALA A 274 -0.12 6.55 -21.21
N SER A 275 0.49 5.38 -21.09
CA SER A 275 1.57 5.15 -20.14
C SER A 275 2.66 4.26 -20.70
N ILE A 276 3.87 4.49 -20.22
CA ILE A 276 5.05 3.68 -20.49
C ILE A 276 5.72 3.41 -19.16
N GLY A 277 6.12 2.17 -18.93
CA GLY A 277 6.79 1.80 -17.70
C GLY A 277 7.60 0.54 -17.86
N GLY A 278 8.24 0.13 -16.77
CA GLY A 278 9.04 -1.07 -16.76
C GLY A 278 9.57 -1.36 -15.37
N ARG A 279 10.19 -2.52 -15.25
CA ARG A 279 10.90 -2.93 -14.05
C ARG A 279 12.38 -3.11 -14.34
N ILE A 280 13.22 -2.67 -13.42
CA ILE A 280 14.66 -2.92 -13.43
C ILE A 280 14.94 -3.84 -12.25
N GLY A 281 15.18 -5.12 -12.52
CA GLY A 281 15.18 -6.15 -11.47
C GLY A 281 13.81 -6.32 -10.81
N GLU A 282 13.78 -6.97 -9.66
CA GLU A 282 12.56 -7.18 -8.86
C GLU A 282 12.20 -5.95 -8.00
N GLU A 283 13.17 -5.06 -7.79
CA GLU A 283 13.12 -4.02 -6.76
C GLU A 283 12.57 -2.68 -7.27
N LEU A 284 12.87 -2.32 -8.52
CA LEU A 284 12.56 -0.98 -9.04
C LEU A 284 11.50 -1.06 -10.14
N ALA A 285 10.44 -0.28 -9.99
CA ALA A 285 9.46 -0.01 -11.03
C ALA A 285 9.38 1.48 -11.35
N LEU A 286 9.35 1.81 -12.64
CA LEU A 286 9.20 3.16 -13.13
C LEU A 286 8.02 3.22 -14.09
N LYS A 287 7.16 4.23 -13.95
CA LYS A 287 6.04 4.47 -14.86
C LYS A 287 5.90 5.96 -15.15
N ALA A 288 5.91 6.32 -16.42
CA ALA A 288 5.47 7.62 -16.90
C ALA A 288 4.08 7.50 -17.51
N ALA A 289 3.19 8.44 -17.21
CA ALA A 289 1.85 8.50 -17.79
C ALA A 289 1.50 9.91 -18.22
N PHE A 290 0.82 10.02 -19.36
CA PHE A 290 0.32 11.26 -19.92
C PHE A 290 -1.16 11.10 -20.25
N GLY A 291 -2.00 12.04 -19.85
CA GLY A 291 -3.43 11.94 -20.05
C GLY A 291 -4.13 13.28 -20.19
N SER A 292 -5.34 13.23 -20.73
CA SER A 292 -6.28 14.35 -20.75
C SER A 292 -7.55 13.96 -20.01
N GLU A 293 -7.92 14.76 -19.02
CA GLU A 293 -8.99 14.48 -18.08
C GLU A 293 -9.95 15.66 -17.96
N ARG A 294 -11.23 15.36 -17.77
CA ARG A 294 -12.25 16.29 -17.30
C ARG A 294 -12.59 15.97 -15.86
N TRP A 295 -12.44 16.95 -14.98
CA TRP A 295 -12.74 16.84 -13.56
C TRP A 295 -14.12 17.38 -13.23
N ARG A 296 -14.78 16.74 -12.26
CA ARG A 296 -16.10 17.13 -11.78
C ARG A 296 -16.23 16.92 -10.27
N SER A 297 -17.02 17.78 -9.62
CA SER A 297 -17.51 17.52 -8.27
C SER A 297 -18.47 16.33 -8.25
N VAL A 298 -18.52 15.65 -7.11
CA VAL A 298 -19.39 14.50 -6.85
C VAL A 298 -20.02 14.67 -5.48
N ASN A 299 -21.34 14.51 -5.43
CA ASN A 299 -22.09 14.67 -4.18
C ASN A 299 -22.14 13.36 -3.41
N VAL A 300 -22.27 13.49 -2.09
CA VAL A 300 -22.58 12.36 -1.22
C VAL A 300 -23.91 11.72 -1.62
N ARG A 301 -23.98 10.39 -1.56
CA ARG A 301 -25.19 9.61 -1.84
C ARG A 301 -25.60 8.85 -0.58
N ASN A 302 -26.83 8.34 -0.56
CA ASN A 302 -27.30 7.50 0.54
C ASN A 302 -26.76 6.06 0.35
N ALA A 303 -25.47 5.89 0.63
CA ALA A 303 -24.82 4.60 0.70
C ALA A 303 -25.22 3.85 1.98
N LEU A 304 -25.43 2.53 1.87
CA LEU A 304 -25.77 1.65 2.99
C LEU A 304 -24.65 1.64 4.06
N SER A 305 -24.99 1.41 5.32
CA SER A 305 -24.00 1.07 6.35
C SER A 305 -24.58 0.07 7.35
N LEU A 306 -23.74 -0.77 7.93
CA LEU A 306 -24.18 -1.78 8.91
C LEU A 306 -24.58 -1.13 10.24
N PHE A 307 -23.77 -0.17 10.70
CA PHE A 307 -24.04 0.61 11.90
C PHE A 307 -24.20 2.09 11.56
N ASN A 308 -24.76 2.86 12.50
CA ASN A 308 -24.97 4.30 12.40
C ASN A 308 -25.81 4.74 11.19
N ASP A 309 -26.69 3.90 10.67
CA ASP A 309 -27.51 4.18 9.48
C ASP A 309 -28.35 5.48 9.56
N ARG A 310 -28.66 5.93 10.78
CA ARG A 310 -29.39 7.18 11.07
C ARG A 310 -28.54 8.44 11.06
N THR A 311 -27.21 8.36 11.12
CA THR A 311 -26.36 9.57 11.08
C THR A 311 -26.16 10.04 9.64
N PRO A 312 -26.17 11.35 9.36
CA PRO A 312 -25.86 11.84 8.02
C PRO A 312 -24.39 11.53 7.68
N TRP A 313 -24.15 11.17 6.41
CA TRP A 313 -22.79 11.05 5.90
C TRP A 313 -22.08 12.42 5.94
N ARG A 314 -20.76 12.41 6.13
CA ARG A 314 -19.94 13.62 5.97
C ARG A 314 -20.12 14.16 4.55
N VAL A 315 -20.33 15.46 4.42
CA VAL A 315 -20.44 16.11 3.09
C VAL A 315 -19.15 15.86 2.30
N ASN A 316 -19.28 15.63 0.98
CA ASN A 316 -18.13 15.61 0.08
C ASN A 316 -17.92 17.05 -0.44
N PRO A 317 -16.75 17.68 -0.24
CA PRO A 317 -16.53 19.04 -0.68
C PRO A 317 -16.65 19.15 -2.21
N ASP A 318 -17.10 20.33 -2.68
CA ASP A 318 -16.98 20.66 -4.09
C ASP A 318 -15.53 20.90 -4.44
N VAL A 319 -15.08 20.23 -5.50
CA VAL A 319 -13.73 20.40 -6.05
C VAL A 319 -13.73 21.31 -7.27
N ASP A 320 -12.55 21.75 -7.67
CA ASP A 320 -12.37 22.51 -8.91
C ASP A 320 -12.73 21.64 -10.12
N ILE A 321 -13.44 22.23 -11.08
CA ILE A 321 -13.95 21.53 -12.27
C ILE A 321 -13.31 22.08 -13.53
N GLY A 322 -13.19 21.27 -14.56
CA GLY A 322 -12.63 21.69 -15.84
C GLY A 322 -11.86 20.61 -16.55
N THR A 323 -10.93 20.99 -17.41
CA THR A 323 -10.16 20.07 -18.25
C THR A 323 -8.68 20.25 -18.04
N MET A 324 -7.97 19.14 -17.84
CA MET A 324 -6.55 19.10 -17.52
C MET A 324 -5.80 18.11 -18.41
N HIS A 325 -4.57 18.46 -18.73
CA HIS A 325 -3.56 17.58 -19.28
C HIS A 325 -2.55 17.28 -18.17
N LEU A 326 -2.35 16.00 -17.88
CA LEU A 326 -1.51 15.55 -16.79
C LEU A 326 -0.32 14.76 -17.34
N LEU A 327 0.86 15.02 -16.81
CA LEU A 327 2.05 14.21 -16.97
C LEU A 327 2.52 13.78 -15.58
N SER A 328 2.53 12.47 -15.31
CA SER A 328 2.99 11.91 -14.04
C SER A 328 4.17 10.97 -14.23
N LEU A 329 5.13 11.01 -13.32
CA LEU A 329 6.24 10.07 -13.21
C LEU A 329 6.19 9.42 -11.84
N ARG A 330 6.07 8.09 -11.81
CA ARG A 330 6.02 7.27 -10.60
C ARG A 330 7.22 6.35 -10.51
N LEU A 331 7.84 6.34 -9.34
CA LEU A 331 8.97 5.49 -8.98
C LEU A 331 8.60 4.69 -7.73
N ASP A 332 8.69 3.37 -7.83
CA ASP A 332 8.56 2.45 -6.71
C ASP A 332 9.88 1.69 -6.54
N ILE A 333 10.42 1.70 -5.33
CA ILE A 333 11.60 0.92 -4.94
C ILE A 333 11.18 0.06 -3.75
N ASP A 334 11.29 -1.26 -3.88
CA ASP A 334 11.04 -2.22 -2.82
C ASP A 334 12.24 -3.15 -2.65
N THR A 335 12.96 -2.96 -1.56
CA THR A 335 14.13 -3.76 -1.17
C THR A 335 13.91 -4.47 0.15
N ARG A 336 12.67 -4.55 0.64
CA ARG A 336 12.31 -5.23 1.89
C ARG A 336 12.78 -6.69 1.91
N GLU A 337 12.95 -7.30 0.73
CA GLU A 337 13.37 -8.69 0.55
C GLU A 337 14.90 -8.88 0.39
N ARG A 338 15.76 -7.88 0.68
CA ARG A 338 17.22 -8.00 0.47
C ARG A 338 17.95 -8.93 1.46
N VAL A 339 18.80 -9.79 0.89
CA VAL A 339 19.52 -10.91 1.55
C VAL A 339 20.93 -10.57 2.03
N ARG A 340 21.64 -9.56 1.48
CA ARG A 340 23.06 -9.35 1.85
C ARG A 340 23.28 -8.88 3.29
N ALA A 341 22.23 -8.45 3.99
CA ALA A 341 22.31 -8.14 5.41
C ALA A 341 20.92 -8.17 6.06
N PRO A 342 20.47 -9.34 6.54
CA PRO A 342 19.23 -9.48 7.31
C PRO A 342 19.19 -8.56 8.54
N TRP A 343 20.37 -8.19 9.06
CA TRP A 343 20.56 -7.21 10.15
C TRP A 343 20.49 -5.75 9.69
N LEU A 344 20.73 -5.45 8.41
CA LEU A 344 20.55 -4.09 7.90
C LEU A 344 19.08 -3.81 7.58
N GLY A 345 18.24 -4.81 7.27
CA GLY A 345 16.82 -4.62 6.92
C GLY A 345 16.60 -3.99 5.52
N GLY A 346 15.38 -3.57 5.16
CA GLY A 346 15.05 -3.09 3.80
C GLY A 346 14.34 -1.73 3.71
N TRP A 347 14.14 -1.27 2.48
CA TRP A 347 13.46 0.00 2.14
C TRP A 347 12.22 -0.23 1.29
N TYR A 348 11.21 0.60 1.49
CA TYR A 348 10.12 0.82 0.54
C TYR A 348 10.06 2.32 0.24
N VAL A 349 10.16 2.72 -1.03
CA VAL A 349 10.09 4.11 -1.45
C VAL A 349 9.08 4.22 -2.58
N ALA A 350 8.05 5.02 -2.38
CA ALA A 350 7.11 5.43 -3.42
C ALA A 350 7.24 6.94 -3.64
N ALA A 351 7.50 7.34 -4.89
CA ALA A 351 7.60 8.74 -5.27
C ALA A 351 6.77 9.02 -6.52
N ASP A 352 6.06 10.15 -6.52
CA ASP A 352 5.26 10.63 -7.64
C ASP A 352 5.58 12.11 -7.89
N ILE A 353 5.79 12.46 -9.17
CA ILE A 353 5.85 13.84 -9.62
C ILE A 353 4.79 14.01 -10.69
N GLU A 354 3.89 14.96 -10.50
CA GLU A 354 2.80 15.26 -11.43
C GLU A 354 2.88 16.72 -11.87
N ARG A 355 2.82 16.94 -13.17
CA ARG A 355 2.63 18.25 -13.80
C ARG A 355 1.26 18.29 -14.46
N GLY A 356 0.46 19.28 -14.10
CA GLY A 356 -0.84 19.52 -14.68
C GLY A 356 -0.90 20.85 -15.42
N ARG A 357 -1.56 20.87 -16.57
CA ARG A 357 -1.89 22.11 -17.30
C ARG A 357 -3.29 22.03 -17.89
N GLY A 358 -4.09 23.07 -17.73
CA GLY A 358 -5.40 23.12 -18.34
C GLY A 358 -6.20 24.34 -17.89
N THR A 359 -7.51 24.23 -17.96
CA THR A 359 -8.43 25.32 -17.64
C THR A 359 -9.44 24.82 -16.60
N LEU A 360 -9.53 25.54 -15.48
CA LEU A 360 -10.33 25.17 -14.32
C LEU A 360 -11.23 26.33 -13.88
N ASN A 361 -12.44 25.99 -13.48
CA ASN A 361 -13.30 26.84 -12.67
C ASN A 361 -13.09 26.46 -11.21
N ARG A 362 -12.65 27.43 -10.41
CA ARG A 362 -12.38 27.21 -8.99
C ARG A 362 -13.66 27.23 -8.17
N THR A 363 -13.77 26.32 -7.21
CA THR A 363 -14.88 26.32 -6.27
C THR A 363 -14.90 27.60 -5.45
N LEU A 364 -16.08 28.16 -5.19
CA LEU A 364 -16.26 29.36 -4.37
C LEU A 364 -16.66 29.03 -2.92
N GLN A 365 -16.51 27.77 -2.50
CA GLN A 365 -16.90 27.33 -1.16
C GLN A 365 -16.36 28.24 -0.04
N PRO A 366 -17.18 28.54 0.99
CA PRO A 366 -18.50 27.97 1.28
C PRO A 366 -19.66 28.60 0.49
N ILE A 367 -19.39 29.53 -0.43
CA ILE A 367 -20.41 30.09 -1.31
C ILE A 367 -20.71 29.09 -2.44
N PHE A 368 -21.98 28.91 -2.77
CA PHE A 368 -22.38 28.06 -3.87
C PHE A 368 -21.88 28.60 -5.21
N GLY A 369 -21.27 27.74 -6.01
CA GLY A 369 -20.92 28.00 -7.40
C GLY A 369 -19.42 27.99 -7.68
N TYR A 370 -19.10 28.42 -8.89
CA TYR A 370 -17.77 28.33 -9.45
C TYR A 370 -17.35 29.68 -10.02
N GLY A 371 -16.10 30.05 -9.80
CA GLY A 371 -15.48 31.22 -10.42
C GLY A 371 -15.35 31.07 -11.93
N PRO A 372 -14.92 32.14 -12.63
CA PRO A 372 -14.63 32.06 -14.05
C PRO A 372 -13.53 31.03 -14.33
N ALA A 373 -13.56 30.46 -15.54
CA ALA A 373 -12.55 29.54 -16.00
C ALA A 373 -11.19 30.26 -16.10
N THR A 374 -10.16 29.70 -15.48
CA THR A 374 -8.80 30.24 -15.50
C THR A 374 -7.81 29.17 -15.93
N ASP A 375 -6.75 29.59 -16.62
CA ASP A 375 -5.66 28.68 -16.96
C ASP A 375 -4.83 28.37 -15.72
N VAL A 376 -4.57 27.09 -15.50
CA VAL A 376 -3.84 26.58 -14.34
C VAL A 376 -2.73 25.68 -14.84
N GLU A 377 -1.50 25.95 -14.40
CA GLU A 377 -0.35 25.09 -14.59
C GLU A 377 0.36 24.87 -13.26
N TYR A 378 0.51 23.62 -12.82
CA TYR A 378 1.15 23.29 -11.55
C TYR A 378 2.11 22.13 -11.66
N THR A 379 3.01 22.02 -10.69
CA THR A 379 3.84 20.84 -10.46
C THR A 379 3.78 20.47 -8.98
N ARG A 380 3.48 19.20 -8.70
CA ARG A 380 3.45 18.65 -7.34
C ARG A 380 4.36 17.43 -7.24
N GLY A 381 4.86 17.19 -6.04
CA GLY A 381 5.63 16.00 -5.70
C GLY A 381 5.05 15.31 -4.48
N PHE A 382 5.22 14.00 -4.41
CA PHE A 382 4.88 13.15 -3.28
C PHE A 382 6.00 12.14 -3.08
N LEU A 383 6.34 11.87 -1.82
CA LEU A 383 7.33 10.87 -1.41
C LEU A 383 6.85 10.19 -0.14
N ASP A 384 6.76 8.87 -0.14
CA ASP A 384 6.61 8.00 1.03
C ASP A 384 7.81 7.06 1.07
N ALA A 385 8.71 7.31 2.02
CA ALA A 385 9.92 6.52 2.22
C ALA A 385 9.84 5.80 3.56
N ARG A 386 9.99 4.48 3.53
CA ARG A 386 9.92 3.60 4.70
C ARG A 386 11.19 2.79 4.81
N ARG A 387 11.68 2.69 6.03
CA ARG A 387 12.89 1.97 6.38
C ARG A 387 12.58 0.98 7.47
N TYR A 388 12.89 -0.28 7.23
CA TYR A 388 12.72 -1.38 8.16
C TYR A 388 14.07 -1.85 8.64
N THR A 389 14.36 -1.79 9.94
CA THR A 389 15.67 -2.12 10.52
C THR A 389 15.51 -3.18 11.60
N ASN A 390 16.16 -4.32 11.47
CA ASN A 390 16.13 -5.35 12.50
C ASN A 390 17.19 -5.04 13.55
N LEU A 391 16.78 -4.78 14.79
CA LEU A 391 17.71 -4.48 15.89
C LEU A 391 18.24 -5.76 16.54
N SER A 392 17.39 -6.78 16.65
CA SER A 392 17.71 -8.09 17.21
C SER A 392 16.73 -9.15 16.66
N PRO A 393 16.97 -10.46 16.88
CA PRO A 393 15.98 -11.48 16.52
C PRO A 393 14.60 -11.19 17.15
N GLY A 394 13.60 -10.93 16.30
CA GLY A 394 12.25 -10.58 16.74
C GLY A 394 12.07 -9.13 17.19
N THR A 395 13.07 -8.26 17.06
CA THR A 395 12.95 -6.81 17.32
C THR A 395 13.19 -6.01 16.05
N GLN A 396 12.25 -5.13 15.70
CA GLN A 396 12.33 -4.30 14.51
C GLN A 396 12.06 -2.82 14.83
N LEU A 397 12.90 -1.93 14.31
CA LEU A 397 12.70 -0.49 14.30
C LEU A 397 12.37 -0.02 12.89
N ASN A 398 11.19 0.56 12.72
CA ASN A 398 10.69 1.08 11.45
C ASN A 398 10.59 2.60 11.49
N LEU A 399 10.94 3.22 10.37
CA LEU A 399 10.85 4.66 10.15
C LEU A 399 10.05 4.90 8.88
N ARG A 400 9.13 5.87 8.89
CA ARG A 400 8.42 6.34 7.70
C ARG A 400 8.49 7.85 7.63
N ILE A 401 8.80 8.37 6.46
CA ILE A 401 8.78 9.79 6.15
C ILE A 401 7.86 9.97 4.97
N VAL A 402 6.84 10.81 5.13
CA VAL A 402 5.97 11.26 4.02
C VAL A 402 6.15 12.76 3.86
N THR A 403 6.44 13.19 2.64
CA THR A 403 6.47 14.60 2.28
C THR A 403 5.80 14.78 0.93
N ALA A 404 4.99 15.81 0.82
CA ALA A 404 4.30 16.10 -0.42
C ALA A 404 4.04 17.60 -0.52
N GLY A 405 3.90 18.08 -1.75
CA GLY A 405 3.44 19.44 -1.95
C GLY A 405 3.75 20.05 -3.30
N GLN A 406 3.39 21.32 -3.43
CA GLN A 406 3.64 22.14 -4.60
C GLN A 406 5.14 22.41 -4.77
N LEU A 407 5.66 22.05 -5.95
CA LEU A 407 7.04 22.28 -6.37
C LEU A 407 7.18 23.51 -7.28
N GLY A 408 6.09 23.91 -7.95
CA GLY A 408 6.05 25.12 -8.77
C GLY A 408 4.73 25.33 -9.50
N GLY A 409 4.63 26.46 -10.21
CA GLY A 409 3.44 26.86 -10.97
C GLY A 409 2.41 27.64 -10.13
N ASN A 410 1.16 27.66 -10.60
CA ASN A 410 0.01 28.21 -9.91
C ASN A 410 -0.39 27.37 -8.70
N GLU A 411 -1.23 27.92 -7.82
CA GLU A 411 -1.82 27.21 -6.68
C GLU A 411 -2.45 25.89 -7.13
N LEU A 412 -2.23 24.84 -6.33
CA LEU A 412 -2.75 23.50 -6.61
C LEU A 412 -4.29 23.51 -6.66
N PRO A 413 -4.90 22.80 -7.63
CA PRO A 413 -6.32 22.51 -7.60
C PRO A 413 -6.71 21.81 -6.29
N LEU A 414 -7.94 22.00 -5.81
CA LEU A 414 -8.38 21.47 -4.51
C LEU A 414 -8.16 19.96 -4.36
N GLN A 415 -8.47 19.19 -5.40
CA GLN A 415 -8.27 17.74 -5.51
C GLN A 415 -6.80 17.31 -5.66
N ARG A 416 -5.86 18.24 -5.53
CA ARG A 416 -4.41 18.01 -5.58
C ARG A 416 -3.69 18.55 -4.34
N LYS A 417 -4.42 19.19 -3.42
CA LYS A 417 -3.94 19.60 -2.09
C LYS A 417 -3.87 18.40 -1.13
N PHE A 418 -3.20 18.60 -0.01
CA PHE A 418 -2.81 17.56 0.93
C PHE A 418 -3.32 17.82 2.34
N SER A 419 -3.53 16.75 3.11
CA SER A 419 -3.87 16.83 4.53
C SER A 419 -3.04 15.85 5.31
N VAL A 420 -2.79 16.17 6.58
CA VAL A 420 -2.15 15.26 7.53
C VAL A 420 -2.99 15.19 8.78
N GLY A 421 -2.98 14.06 9.49
CA GLY A 421 -3.81 13.83 10.68
C GLY A 421 -4.90 12.79 10.44
N GLY A 422 -5.24 12.06 11.49
CA GLY A 422 -6.16 10.93 11.40
C GLY A 422 -5.45 9.58 11.18
N PRO A 423 -6.24 8.49 11.11
CA PRO A 423 -5.72 7.14 10.96
C PRO A 423 -4.81 6.97 9.75
N GLY A 424 -3.61 6.39 9.93
CA GLY A 424 -2.64 6.18 8.85
C GLY A 424 -1.72 7.36 8.55
N SER A 425 -1.88 8.46 9.30
CA SER A 425 -0.92 9.57 9.34
C SER A 425 -0.50 9.92 10.77
N ILE A 426 -1.38 10.51 11.60
CA ILE A 426 -1.10 10.82 13.00
C ILE A 426 -2.27 10.27 13.83
N GLU A 427 -2.07 9.08 14.37
CA GLU A 427 -3.13 8.24 14.95
C GLU A 427 -3.76 8.84 16.21
N GLY A 428 -3.04 9.68 16.95
CA GLY A 428 -3.56 10.34 18.14
C GLY A 428 -4.59 11.43 17.88
N TYR A 429 -4.80 11.83 16.61
CA TYR A 429 -5.81 12.82 16.21
C TYR A 429 -6.91 12.17 15.39
N ASP A 430 -8.13 12.65 15.55
CA ASP A 430 -9.25 12.21 14.72
C ASP A 430 -9.17 12.81 13.31
N PHE A 431 -9.74 12.12 12.32
CA PHE A 431 -9.66 12.55 10.93
C PHE A 431 -10.26 13.94 10.72
N ARG A 432 -9.42 14.88 10.26
CA ARG A 432 -9.79 16.26 9.93
C ARG A 432 -10.59 16.96 11.02
N ARG A 433 -10.23 16.68 12.27
CA ARG A 433 -10.72 17.40 13.44
C ARG A 433 -9.69 18.48 13.80
N ALA A 434 -9.98 19.73 13.44
CA ALA A 434 -9.21 20.86 13.99
C ALA A 434 -9.55 21.02 15.48
N PRO A 435 -8.54 21.04 16.38
CA PRO A 435 -8.69 21.62 17.70
C PRO A 435 -8.97 23.13 17.58
N TYR A 436 -9.25 23.80 18.70
CA TYR A 436 -9.50 25.25 18.77
C TYR A 436 -8.26 26.13 18.41
N ASP A 437 -7.21 25.55 17.84
CA ASP A 437 -5.93 26.18 17.48
C ASP A 437 -5.71 26.26 15.96
N ALA A 438 -4.50 26.62 15.52
CA ALA A 438 -4.15 26.68 14.11
C ALA A 438 -4.37 25.31 13.45
N ASP A 439 -5.19 25.27 12.39
CA ASP A 439 -5.53 24.05 11.65
C ASP A 439 -4.36 23.57 10.77
N VAL A 440 -3.41 22.90 11.41
CA VAL A 440 -2.20 22.36 10.79
C VAL A 440 -2.43 21.03 10.07
N PHE A 441 -3.65 20.51 10.11
CA PHE A 441 -4.02 19.22 9.54
C PHE A 441 -4.63 19.39 8.16
N THR A 442 -5.61 20.29 8.03
CA THR A 442 -6.28 20.60 6.77
C THR A 442 -5.92 21.94 6.19
N CYS A 443 -5.30 22.86 6.94
CA CYS A 443 -4.96 24.22 6.51
C CYS A 443 -6.14 25.11 6.12
N GLY A 444 -7.36 24.74 6.52
CA GLY A 444 -8.58 25.51 6.22
C GLY A 444 -8.94 26.57 7.26
N GLY A 445 -8.42 26.44 8.48
CA GLY A 445 -8.72 27.37 9.57
C GLY A 445 -10.19 27.32 10.02
N ILE A 446 -10.72 28.47 10.47
CA ILE A 446 -12.08 28.60 11.03
C ILE A 446 -13.16 28.60 9.94
N ALA A 447 -12.83 29.00 8.71
CA ALA A 447 -13.72 28.98 7.56
C ALA A 447 -13.71 27.59 6.91
N THR A 448 -14.42 26.64 7.51
CA THR A 448 -14.39 25.26 7.02
C THR A 448 -15.20 25.14 5.73
N MET A 449 -14.52 24.87 4.61
CA MET A 449 -15.14 24.28 3.42
C MET A 449 -15.99 23.06 3.83
N ASP A 450 -17.00 22.74 3.02
CA ASP A 450 -17.89 21.63 3.30
C ASP A 450 -17.10 20.33 3.50
N GLY A 451 -17.49 19.56 4.52
CA GLY A 451 -16.80 18.31 4.83
C GLY A 451 -15.34 18.47 5.29
N ARG A 452 -14.85 19.70 5.51
CA ARG A 452 -13.44 20.02 5.83
C ARG A 452 -12.49 19.50 4.77
N ALA A 453 -12.55 20.12 3.59
CA ALA A 453 -11.67 19.82 2.48
C ALA A 453 -10.19 19.95 2.86
N THR A 454 -9.35 19.28 2.09
CA THR A 454 -7.90 19.32 2.20
C THR A 454 -7.35 20.57 1.54
N LEU A 455 -6.63 21.43 2.28
CA LEU A 455 -6.21 22.74 1.80
C LEU A 455 -4.71 23.01 1.94
N CYS A 456 -3.91 22.07 2.45
CA CYS A 456 -2.47 22.30 2.56
C CYS A 456 -1.79 22.15 1.20
N ASP A 457 -0.92 23.10 0.86
CA ASP A 457 -0.09 23.02 -0.35
C ASP A 457 1.15 22.15 -0.13
N ARG A 458 1.56 21.96 1.13
CA ARG A 458 2.67 21.10 1.54
C ARG A 458 2.36 20.38 2.84
N ILE A 459 2.88 19.16 2.97
CA ILE A 459 2.81 18.35 4.19
C ILE A 459 4.17 17.69 4.48
N ALA A 460 4.42 17.44 5.76
CA ALA A 460 5.50 16.59 6.24
C ALA A 460 4.99 15.71 7.39
N LEU A 461 5.38 14.45 7.37
CA LEU A 461 5.07 13.44 8.38
C LEU A 461 6.30 12.57 8.61
N ALA A 462 6.58 12.29 9.88
CA ALA A 462 7.55 11.30 10.33
C ALA A 462 6.87 10.35 11.31
N GLN A 463 7.11 9.05 11.16
CA GLN A 463 6.62 8.01 12.05
C GLN A 463 7.77 7.09 12.42
N VAL A 464 7.83 6.73 13.70
CA VAL A 464 8.80 5.78 14.24
C VAL A 464 8.03 4.67 14.94
N GLU A 465 8.42 3.42 14.70
CA GLU A 465 7.77 2.26 15.30
C GLU A 465 8.78 1.22 15.75
N LEU A 466 8.69 0.82 17.02
CA LEU A 466 9.42 -0.30 17.60
C LEU A 466 8.46 -1.49 17.73
N ARG A 467 8.83 -2.61 17.12
CA ARG A 467 8.06 -3.86 17.13
C ARG A 467 8.87 -4.94 17.80
N GLN A 468 8.20 -5.77 18.59
CA GLN A 468 8.82 -6.89 19.26
C GLN A 468 7.89 -8.10 19.21
N ASP A 469 8.45 -9.22 18.76
CA ASP A 469 7.78 -10.51 18.75
C ASP A 469 7.57 -11.01 20.17
N PHE A 470 6.37 -11.54 20.42
CA PHE A 470 6.06 -12.32 21.60
C PHE A 470 5.34 -13.60 21.19
N ARG A 471 5.48 -14.63 22.03
CA ARG A 471 4.77 -15.90 21.88
C ARG A 471 3.89 -16.11 23.09
N VAL A 472 2.62 -16.46 22.87
CA VAL A 472 1.69 -16.81 23.94
C VAL A 472 1.40 -18.31 23.89
N ASN A 473 2.00 -19.05 24.82
CA ASN A 473 1.97 -20.52 24.86
C ASN A 473 0.74 -21.11 25.58
N TRP A 474 -0.13 -20.28 26.16
CA TRP A 474 -1.34 -20.69 26.88
C TRP A 474 -2.54 -21.11 26.01
N VAL A 475 -2.52 -20.81 24.70
CA VAL A 475 -3.52 -21.33 23.76
C VAL A 475 -3.03 -22.69 23.27
N ARG A 476 -3.26 -23.71 24.10
CA ARG A 476 -3.01 -25.10 23.77
C ARG A 476 -3.91 -25.48 22.59
N THR A 477 -3.30 -25.82 21.45
CA THR A 477 -3.99 -26.37 20.28
C THR A 477 -4.03 -27.89 20.39
N ASP A 478 -4.69 -28.40 21.42
CA ASP A 478 -5.28 -29.72 21.42
C ASP A 478 -6.76 -29.56 21.08
N TRP A 479 -7.15 -29.99 19.86
CA TRP A 479 -8.41 -30.67 19.50
C TRP A 479 -8.73 -30.49 18.00
N ASN A 480 -9.08 -31.60 17.35
CA ASN A 480 -9.56 -31.75 15.97
C ASN A 480 -10.76 -30.83 15.71
N ASP A 481 -10.60 -29.68 15.05
CA ASP A 481 -11.68 -29.05 14.27
C ASP A 481 -11.12 -27.95 13.35
N ASP A 482 -11.23 -28.20 12.03
CA ASP A 482 -10.32 -27.71 11.01
C ASP A 482 -11.00 -26.86 9.92
N TRP A 483 -11.85 -25.89 10.27
CA TRP A 483 -12.49 -25.08 9.21
C TRP A 483 -12.79 -23.60 9.51
N TRP A 484 -12.53 -23.09 10.72
CA TRP A 484 -12.91 -21.71 11.08
C TRP A 484 -11.84 -20.86 11.75
N ARG A 485 -10.57 -21.27 11.82
CA ARG A 485 -9.53 -20.48 12.53
C ARG A 485 -8.68 -19.63 11.58
N PRO A 486 -8.84 -18.29 11.53
CA PRO A 486 -7.92 -17.42 10.82
C PRO A 486 -6.64 -17.29 11.65
N GLY A 487 -5.60 -18.06 11.30
CA GLY A 487 -4.20 -17.67 11.45
C GLY A 487 -3.67 -17.18 12.81
N PHE A 488 -4.39 -17.34 13.92
CA PHE A 488 -3.86 -17.09 15.26
C PHE A 488 -2.90 -18.21 15.64
N ASN A 489 -1.74 -18.25 14.98
CA ASN A 489 -0.58 -18.85 15.60
C ASN A 489 -0.30 -18.03 16.88
N GLY A 490 0.23 -18.63 17.95
CA GLY A 490 0.49 -17.92 19.20
C GLY A 490 1.53 -16.80 19.10
N ARG A 491 1.87 -16.30 17.90
CA ARG A 491 2.86 -15.27 17.64
C ARG A 491 2.14 -13.94 17.42
N GLY A 492 2.43 -12.98 18.28
CA GLY A 492 2.00 -11.59 18.12
C GLY A 492 3.20 -10.67 18.19
N GLN A 493 3.00 -9.42 17.84
CA GLN A 493 4.00 -8.37 18.01
C GLN A 493 3.38 -7.28 18.86
N TRP A 494 4.08 -6.83 19.91
CA TRP A 494 3.71 -5.57 20.53
C TRP A 494 4.43 -4.46 19.77
N VAL A 495 3.75 -3.33 19.67
CA VAL A 495 4.16 -2.21 18.85
C VAL A 495 4.11 -0.95 19.70
N LEU A 496 5.21 -0.21 19.76
CA LEU A 496 5.27 1.14 20.31
C LEU A 496 5.56 2.10 19.16
N PHE A 497 4.84 3.22 19.09
CA PHE A 497 5.02 4.15 18.00
C PHE A 497 4.91 5.61 18.43
N ALA A 498 5.56 6.46 17.64
CA ALA A 498 5.51 7.90 17.74
C ALA A 498 5.32 8.52 16.36
N ASP A 499 4.43 9.50 16.27
CA ASP A 499 4.11 10.20 15.03
C ASP A 499 4.31 11.68 15.22
N ALA A 500 4.76 12.35 14.16
CA ALA A 500 4.90 13.79 14.10
C ALA A 500 4.58 14.28 12.70
N GLY A 501 3.62 15.21 12.54
CA GLY A 501 3.32 15.76 11.23
C GLY A 501 2.65 17.12 11.25
N ARG A 502 2.70 17.78 10.10
CA ARG A 502 2.15 19.12 9.86
C ARG A 502 1.94 19.39 8.37
N GLY A 503 0.86 20.09 8.05
CA GLY A 503 0.62 20.74 6.78
C GLY A 503 0.75 22.26 6.86
N TRP A 504 0.99 22.91 5.72
CA TRP A 504 1.04 24.36 5.59
C TRP A 504 0.69 24.80 4.16
N THR A 505 0.34 26.07 4.01
CA THR A 505 0.07 26.71 2.70
C THR A 505 1.26 27.51 2.22
N VAL A 506 1.32 27.75 0.90
CA VAL A 506 2.34 28.54 0.22
C VAL A 506 1.66 29.67 -0.55
N GLY A 507 2.04 30.91 -0.28
CA GLY A 507 1.43 32.10 -0.88
C GLY A 507 0.13 32.50 -0.19
N ASP A 508 -0.97 31.88 -0.57
CA ASP A 508 -2.31 32.20 -0.06
C ASP A 508 -2.71 31.29 1.11
N GLY A 509 -3.51 31.80 2.04
CA GLY A 509 -4.01 31.05 3.20
C GLY A 509 -3.86 31.78 4.54
N PRO A 510 -4.41 31.21 5.63
CA PRO A 510 -4.36 31.81 6.95
C PRO A 510 -2.92 32.01 7.44
N ALA A 511 -2.66 33.13 8.12
CA ALA A 511 -1.31 33.52 8.53
C ALA A 511 -0.67 32.49 9.48
N GLU A 512 -1.46 31.74 10.24
CA GLU A 512 -0.98 30.77 11.23
C GLU A 512 -0.41 29.49 10.58
N VAL A 513 -0.78 29.21 9.33
CA VAL A 513 -0.39 28.01 8.58
C VAL A 513 0.34 28.34 7.28
N ARG A 514 0.63 29.62 7.00
CA ARG A 514 1.35 30.05 5.80
C ARG A 514 2.85 30.05 6.00
N PHE A 515 3.57 29.28 5.18
CA PHE A 515 5.03 29.21 5.17
C PHE A 515 5.57 29.11 3.73
N ASP A 516 5.97 30.25 3.16
CA ASP A 516 6.37 30.32 1.74
C ASP A 516 7.71 29.62 1.45
N LYS A 517 8.63 29.65 2.41
CA LYS A 517 10.00 29.13 2.27
C LYS A 517 10.36 28.19 3.41
N GLY A 518 11.03 27.10 3.05
CA GLY A 518 11.55 26.12 4.00
C GLY A 518 10.47 25.26 4.64
N ILE A 519 10.84 24.66 5.76
CA ILE A 519 9.97 23.83 6.60
C ILE A 519 9.61 24.64 7.85
N PRO A 520 8.35 24.60 8.33
CA PRO A 520 7.97 25.23 9.60
C PRO A 520 8.84 24.74 10.77
N PRO A 521 8.95 25.52 11.87
CA PRO A 521 9.66 25.08 13.07
C PRO A 521 9.12 23.74 13.59
N LEU A 522 10.01 22.83 14.03
CA LEU A 522 9.61 21.50 14.53
C LEU A 522 8.66 21.56 15.73
N SER A 523 8.74 22.62 16.55
CA SER A 523 7.81 22.86 17.66
C SER A 523 6.35 23.05 17.23
N SER A 524 6.13 23.34 15.95
CA SER A 524 4.80 23.56 15.38
C SER A 524 4.16 22.26 14.86
N PHE A 525 4.90 21.14 14.86
CA PHE A 525 4.41 19.83 14.45
C PHE A 525 3.56 19.21 15.55
N ARG A 526 2.51 18.49 15.14
CA ARG A 526 1.65 17.76 16.06
C ARG A 526 2.17 16.35 16.23
N THR A 527 2.21 15.90 17.47
CA THR A 527 2.75 14.60 17.83
C THR A 527 1.75 13.73 18.56
N SER A 528 1.88 12.42 18.36
CA SER A 528 1.18 11.40 19.13
C SER A 528 2.11 10.25 19.51
N LEU A 529 1.76 9.58 20.60
CA LEU A 529 2.37 8.33 21.04
C LEU A 529 1.31 7.25 21.10
N GLY A 530 1.71 6.02 20.84
CA GLY A 530 0.79 4.91 20.97
C GLY A 530 1.45 3.57 21.18
N LEU A 531 0.60 2.61 21.51
CA LEU A 531 0.96 1.21 21.72
C LEU A 531 -0.09 0.31 21.06
N GLY A 532 0.29 -0.88 20.65
CA GLY A 532 -0.64 -1.83 20.07
C GLY A 532 -0.15 -3.25 20.03
N LEU A 533 -1.06 -4.13 19.62
CA LEU A 533 -0.82 -5.54 19.39
C LEU A 533 -1.14 -5.84 17.91
N ASP A 534 -0.23 -6.53 17.24
CA ASP A 534 -0.33 -6.88 15.82
C ASP A 534 -0.16 -8.40 15.65
N PHE A 535 -1.14 -9.02 14.99
CA PHE A 535 -1.19 -10.46 14.72
C PHE A 535 -1.04 -10.75 13.21
N GLY A 536 -0.38 -9.85 12.46
CA GLY A 536 -0.08 -9.96 11.04
C GLY A 536 -1.23 -9.62 10.10
N GLY A 537 -2.44 -10.14 10.37
CA GLY A 537 -3.67 -9.84 9.62
C GLY A 537 -4.55 -8.76 10.27
N LEU A 538 -4.43 -8.59 11.58
CA LEU A 538 -5.23 -7.68 12.40
C LEU A 538 -4.35 -7.03 13.45
N GLY A 539 -4.46 -5.71 13.59
CA GLY A 539 -3.79 -4.96 14.66
C GLY A 539 -4.75 -4.08 15.43
N VAL A 540 -4.56 -3.99 16.74
CA VAL A 540 -5.31 -3.10 17.63
C VAL A 540 -4.33 -2.14 18.30
N TYR A 541 -4.59 -0.85 18.18
CA TYR A 541 -3.68 0.20 18.64
C TYR A 541 -4.44 1.24 19.47
N LEU A 542 -3.76 1.78 20.47
CA LEU A 542 -4.16 2.92 21.27
C LEU A 542 -3.20 4.06 20.97
N ALA A 543 -3.72 5.23 20.63
CA ALA A 543 -2.92 6.41 20.33
C ALA A 543 -3.42 7.62 21.11
N LYS A 544 -2.51 8.42 21.63
CA LYS A 544 -2.78 9.64 22.40
C LYS A 544 -1.99 10.80 21.80
N ALA A 545 -2.69 11.90 21.49
CA ALA A 545 -2.04 13.16 21.14
C ALA A 545 -1.25 13.70 22.34
N VAL A 546 0.02 14.04 22.12
CA VAL A 546 0.92 14.58 23.15
C VAL A 546 1.01 16.10 23.04
N SER A 547 0.97 16.66 21.82
CA SER A 547 0.94 18.12 21.64
C SER A 547 -0.39 18.76 22.07
N THR A 548 -1.46 17.98 22.17
CA THR A 548 -2.80 18.46 22.54
C THR A 548 -3.40 17.49 23.56
N PRO A 549 -3.02 17.57 24.85
CA PRO A 549 -3.38 16.57 25.86
C PRO A 549 -4.89 16.46 26.13
N GLU A 550 -5.70 17.45 25.75
CA GLU A 550 -7.16 17.37 25.91
C GLU A 550 -7.82 16.39 24.94
N GLU A 551 -7.16 16.06 23.82
CA GLU A 551 -7.68 15.09 22.84
C GLU A 551 -7.84 13.71 23.45
N LYS A 552 -8.90 13.00 23.10
CA LYS A 552 -9.17 11.67 23.68
C LYS A 552 -8.18 10.64 23.14
N VAL A 553 -8.03 9.52 23.87
CA VAL A 553 -7.30 8.37 23.34
C VAL A 553 -8.10 7.79 22.18
N ASN A 554 -7.44 7.60 21.05
CA ASN A 554 -8.00 6.94 19.89
C ASN A 554 -7.72 5.44 19.95
N VAL A 555 -8.75 4.65 19.64
CA VAL A 555 -8.64 3.20 19.45
C VAL A 555 -8.72 2.91 17.96
N LEU A 556 -7.71 2.23 17.43
CA LEU A 556 -7.61 1.91 16.02
C LEU A 556 -7.59 0.39 15.81
N ILE A 557 -8.33 -0.06 14.81
CA ILE A 557 -8.28 -1.44 14.31
C ILE A 557 -7.77 -1.38 12.88
N ARG A 558 -6.67 -2.08 12.57
CA ARG A 558 -6.02 -2.10 11.26
C ARG A 558 -6.08 -3.49 10.64
N LEU A 559 -6.26 -3.52 9.32
CA LEU A 559 -6.24 -4.75 8.53
C LEU A 559 -4.88 -4.87 7.86
N GLY A 560 -4.03 -5.67 8.48
CA GLY A 560 -2.60 -5.77 8.19
C GLY A 560 -1.75 -4.80 8.99
N ARG A 561 -0.45 -4.83 8.69
CA ARG A 561 0.55 -4.01 9.38
C ARG A 561 0.34 -2.52 9.09
N ARG A 562 0.58 -1.71 10.11
CA ARG A 562 0.56 -0.24 10.07
C ARG A 562 1.59 0.32 9.08
N PHE A 563 2.75 -0.33 8.96
CA PHE A 563 3.82 -0.05 7.99
C PHE A 563 3.78 -0.91 6.73
#